data_AF-A0A2T1CXG8-F1
#
_entry.id   AF-A0A2T1CXG8-F1
#
_cell.length_a   1.000
_cell.length_b   1.000
_cell.length_c   1.000
_cell.angle_alpha   90.00
_cell.angle_beta   90.00
_cell.angle_gamma   90.00
#
_symmetry.space_group_name_H-M   'P 1'
#
loop_
_entity.id
_entity.type
_entity.pdbx_description
1 polymer ?
#
loop_
_entity_poly.entity_id
_entity_poly.type
_entity_poly.pdbx_seq_one_letter_code
_entity_poly.pdbx_strand_id
1 'polypeptide(L)'
;IYEEVTGEPFEDSRPAAERKLLGSDEWTAIEEICSEDKMHLELMAKLLDTERQYYTKPRRTGIYADLDKCFETSSRSQDEAIGNAHYQRNLKTAVEAVKANPTENIQQVKSAIAQTNTSAKNDTADIAKLKQELESNSSEGRQLSWADLKYSTPNSGEGNSKD
;
A
#
# COMPACT_ATOMS: atom_id res chain seq x y z
N ILE A 1 -24.82 -47.42 -6.92
CA ILE A 1 -24.60 -48.44 -5.85
C ILE A 1 -25.33 -48.09 -4.54
N TYR A 2 -24.88 -47.18 -3.66
CA TYR A 2 -25.59 -46.94 -2.38
C TYR A 2 -27.02 -46.45 -2.59
N GLU A 3 -27.20 -45.33 -3.31
CA GLU A 3 -28.52 -44.76 -3.65
C GLU A 3 -29.38 -45.72 -4.48
N GLU A 4 -28.75 -46.44 -5.40
CA GLU A 4 -29.41 -47.44 -6.25
C GLU A 4 -29.98 -48.63 -5.47
N VAL A 5 -29.38 -48.97 -4.32
CA VAL A 5 -29.80 -50.09 -3.45
C VAL A 5 -30.72 -49.63 -2.32
N THR A 6 -30.54 -48.40 -1.83
CA THR A 6 -31.24 -47.89 -0.64
C THR A 6 -32.35 -46.90 -0.95
N GLY A 7 -32.37 -46.30 -2.14
CA GLY A 7 -33.31 -45.24 -2.53
C GLY A 7 -33.02 -43.87 -1.90
N GLU A 8 -32.00 -43.77 -1.05
CA GLU A 8 -31.61 -42.55 -0.34
C GLU A 8 -30.21 -42.10 -0.79
N PRO A 9 -29.95 -40.78 -0.94
CA PRO A 9 -28.63 -40.28 -1.27
C PRO A 9 -27.62 -40.65 -0.18
N PHE A 10 -26.41 -41.02 -0.58
CA PHE A 10 -25.34 -41.33 0.36
C PHE A 10 -24.80 -40.06 1.00
N GLU A 11 -24.90 -39.95 2.33
CA GLU A 11 -24.21 -38.91 3.09
C GLU A 11 -22.87 -39.42 3.62
N ASP A 12 -21.77 -38.87 3.09
CA ASP A 12 -20.43 -39.20 3.58
C ASP A 12 -20.20 -38.54 4.95
N SER A 13 -20.28 -39.35 6.01
CA SER A 13 -20.02 -38.93 7.39
C SER A 13 -18.59 -38.50 7.67
N ARG A 14 -17.65 -38.61 6.72
CA ARG A 14 -16.26 -38.17 6.88
C ARG A 14 -16.16 -36.69 6.45
N PRO A 15 -15.98 -35.75 7.39
CA PRO A 15 -15.79 -34.34 7.05
C PRO A 15 -14.54 -34.11 6.18
N ALA A 16 -13.57 -35.04 6.26
CA ALA A 16 -12.29 -35.02 5.55
C ALA A 16 -12.34 -35.59 4.12
N ALA A 17 -13.47 -36.17 3.68
CA ALA A 17 -13.61 -36.63 2.29
C ALA A 17 -13.73 -35.45 1.32
N GLU A 18 -14.29 -34.33 1.78
CA GLU A 18 -14.13 -33.05 1.12
C GLU A 18 -12.72 -32.53 1.38
N ARG A 19 -11.96 -32.22 0.33
CA ARG A 19 -10.66 -31.55 0.42
C ARG A 19 -10.82 -30.08 0.83
N LYS A 20 -11.51 -29.81 1.94
CA LYS A 20 -11.58 -28.48 2.52
C LYS A 20 -10.20 -28.05 2.96
N LEU A 21 -9.92 -26.77 2.72
CA LEU A 21 -8.64 -26.13 2.99
C LEU A 21 -8.26 -26.23 4.47
N LEU A 22 -9.26 -25.96 5.30
CA LEU A 22 -9.23 -25.80 6.74
C LEU A 22 -10.60 -26.28 7.25
N GLY A 23 -10.63 -26.88 8.44
CA GLY A 23 -11.87 -27.20 9.13
C GLY A 23 -12.51 -25.95 9.74
N SER A 24 -13.70 -26.12 10.32
CA SER A 24 -14.43 -25.03 10.98
C SER A 24 -13.61 -24.36 12.09
N ASP A 25 -12.85 -25.16 12.82
CA ASP A 25 -12.13 -24.73 14.00
C ASP A 25 -10.92 -23.88 13.59
N GLU A 26 -10.20 -24.30 12.55
CA GLU A 26 -9.09 -23.51 12.01
C GLU A 26 -9.57 -22.19 11.37
N TRP A 27 -10.72 -22.18 10.70
CA TRP A 27 -11.32 -20.95 10.19
C TRP A 27 -11.68 -19.98 11.32
N THR A 28 -12.27 -20.49 12.40
CA THR A 28 -12.62 -19.69 13.58
C THR A 28 -11.37 -19.06 14.20
N ALA A 29 -10.28 -19.84 14.34
CA ALA A 29 -9.02 -19.33 14.86
C ALA A 29 -8.39 -18.25 13.98
N ILE A 30 -8.44 -18.39 12.66
CA ILE A 30 -7.92 -17.37 11.73
C ILE A 30 -8.75 -16.09 11.81
N GLU A 31 -10.08 -16.21 11.88
CA GLU A 31 -10.98 -15.07 12.00
C GLU A 31 -10.72 -14.28 13.29
N GLU A 32 -10.50 -14.98 14.42
CA GLU A 32 -10.13 -14.38 15.69
C GLU A 32 -8.81 -13.60 15.59
N ILE A 33 -7.76 -14.22 15.01
CA ILE A 33 -6.45 -13.57 14.84
C ILE A 33 -6.54 -12.35 13.93
N CYS A 34 -7.37 -12.42 12.88
CA CYS A 34 -7.48 -11.34 11.89
C CYS A 34 -8.34 -10.17 12.35
N SER A 35 -9.01 -10.25 13.52
CA SER A 35 -9.69 -9.13 14.17
C SER A 35 -10.63 -8.34 13.23
N GLU A 36 -11.49 -9.06 12.49
CA GLU A 36 -12.47 -8.52 11.52
C GLU A 36 -11.90 -7.85 10.26
N ASP A 37 -10.58 -7.80 10.07
CA ASP A 37 -9.99 -7.33 8.81
C ASP A 37 -10.16 -8.39 7.72
N LYS A 38 -11.13 -8.16 6.83
CA LYS A 38 -11.45 -9.04 5.70
C LYS A 38 -10.27 -9.23 4.75
N MET A 39 -9.43 -8.21 4.54
CA MET A 39 -8.27 -8.31 3.65
C MET A 39 -7.16 -9.10 4.31
N HIS A 40 -6.94 -8.89 5.61
CA HIS A 40 -6.00 -9.71 6.37
C HIS A 40 -6.42 -11.18 6.38
N LEU A 41 -7.70 -11.47 6.60
CA LEU A 41 -8.25 -12.83 6.54
C LEU A 41 -8.06 -13.46 5.15
N GLU A 42 -8.34 -12.71 4.08
CA GLU A 42 -8.14 -13.17 2.70
C GLU A 42 -6.67 -13.50 2.42
N LEU A 43 -5.75 -12.62 2.83
CA LEU A 43 -4.31 -12.83 2.69
C LEU A 43 -3.86 -14.07 3.46
N MET A 44 -4.28 -14.23 4.71
CA MET A 44 -3.94 -15.40 5.54
C MET A 44 -4.45 -16.69 4.92
N ALA A 45 -5.70 -16.70 4.45
CA ALA A 45 -6.29 -17.85 3.77
C ALA A 45 -5.50 -18.23 2.50
N LYS A 46 -5.11 -17.25 1.69
CA LYS A 46 -4.33 -17.47 0.45
C LYS A 46 -2.92 -17.99 0.72
N LEU A 47 -2.25 -17.47 1.74
CA LEU A 47 -0.90 -17.93 2.12
C LEU A 47 -0.93 -19.39 2.59
N LEU A 48 -1.90 -19.74 3.45
CA LEU A 48 -2.08 -21.10 3.95
C LEU A 48 -2.45 -22.08 2.83
N ASP A 49 -3.30 -21.67 1.89
CA ASP A 49 -3.62 -22.49 0.72
C ASP A 49 -2.42 -22.72 -0.18
N THR A 50 -1.65 -21.67 -0.45
CA THR A 50 -0.45 -21.78 -1.27
C THR A 50 0.53 -22.77 -0.63
N GLU A 51 0.82 -22.65 0.67
CA GLU A 51 1.67 -23.60 1.39
C GLU A 51 1.16 -25.04 1.30
N ARG A 52 -0.14 -25.25 1.51
CA ARG A 52 -0.78 -26.58 1.42
C ARG A 52 -0.68 -27.16 0.01
N GLN A 53 -0.94 -26.37 -1.04
CA GLN A 53 -0.82 -26.83 -2.42
C GLN A 53 0.60 -27.32 -2.69
N TYR A 54 1.61 -26.60 -2.21
CA TYR A 54 3.01 -26.98 -2.36
C TYR A 54 3.43 -28.15 -1.47
N TYR A 55 2.83 -28.34 -0.30
CA TYR A 55 3.05 -29.52 0.55
C TYR A 55 2.71 -30.83 -0.18
N THR A 56 1.66 -30.84 -1.00
CA THR A 56 1.27 -32.02 -1.79
C THR A 56 2.14 -32.27 -3.03
N LYS A 57 2.99 -31.31 -3.42
CA LYS A 57 3.83 -31.42 -4.61
C LYS A 57 5.14 -32.16 -4.29
N PRO A 58 5.66 -33.01 -5.20
CA PRO A 58 6.94 -33.70 -5.02
C PRO A 58 8.14 -32.74 -5.01
N ARG A 59 7.98 -31.51 -5.52
CA ARG A 59 8.99 -30.44 -5.48
C ARG A 59 8.32 -29.12 -5.12
N ARG A 60 8.94 -28.37 -4.21
CA ARG A 60 8.46 -27.06 -3.74
C ARG A 60 9.03 -25.86 -4.52
N THR A 61 9.53 -26.11 -5.73
CA THR A 61 10.11 -25.07 -6.60
C THR A 61 9.04 -24.07 -7.02
N GLY A 62 9.27 -22.78 -6.81
CA GLY A 62 8.32 -21.71 -7.17
C GLY A 62 7.45 -21.21 -6.02
N ILE A 63 7.51 -21.85 -4.84
CA ILE A 63 6.65 -21.48 -3.71
C ILE A 63 6.80 -20.02 -3.27
N TYR A 64 8.03 -19.51 -3.19
CA TYR A 64 8.27 -18.13 -2.78
C TYR A 64 7.66 -17.13 -3.77
N ALA A 65 7.74 -17.39 -5.07
CA ALA A 65 7.13 -16.53 -6.07
C ALA A 65 5.60 -16.51 -5.96
N ASP A 66 4.98 -17.66 -5.67
CA ASP A 66 3.52 -17.73 -5.48
C ASP A 66 3.08 -17.10 -4.14
N LEU A 67 3.89 -17.20 -3.09
CA LEU A 67 3.66 -16.50 -1.82
C LEU A 67 3.77 -14.98 -2.00
N ASP A 68 4.77 -14.49 -2.73
CA ASP A 68 4.92 -13.06 -3.05
C ASP A 68 3.69 -12.52 -3.80
N LYS A 69 3.17 -13.30 -4.75
CA LYS A 69 1.94 -12.96 -5.49
C LYS A 69 0.70 -12.84 -4.61
N CYS A 70 0.65 -13.56 -3.48
CA CYS A 70 -0.44 -13.40 -2.51
C CYS A 70 -0.45 -11.99 -1.93
N PHE A 71 0.72 -11.46 -1.56
CA PHE A 71 0.83 -10.08 -1.09
C PHE A 71 0.42 -9.09 -2.18
N GLU A 72 0.89 -9.27 -3.42
CA GLU A 72 0.53 -8.36 -4.52
C GLU A 72 -0.98 -8.25 -4.77
N THR A 73 -1.75 -9.30 -4.48
CA THR A 73 -3.18 -9.36 -4.79
C THR A 73 -4.09 -9.12 -3.59
N SER A 74 -3.62 -9.36 -2.37
CA SER A 74 -4.48 -9.34 -1.16
C SER A 74 -3.94 -8.51 0.01
N SER A 75 -2.78 -7.86 -0.10
CA SER A 75 -2.26 -6.99 0.98
C SER A 75 -2.74 -5.53 0.93
N ARG A 76 -3.40 -5.11 -0.17
CA ARG A 76 -3.81 -3.73 -0.38
C ARG A 76 -5.16 -3.45 0.25
N SER A 77 -5.37 -2.21 0.71
CA SER A 77 -6.70 -1.75 1.09
C SER A 77 -7.63 -1.76 -0.12
N GLN A 78 -8.95 -1.80 0.13
CA GLN A 78 -9.95 -1.82 -0.94
C GLN A 78 -9.77 -0.66 -1.94
N ASP A 79 -9.56 0.56 -1.44
CA ASP A 79 -9.38 1.74 -2.27
C ASP A 79 -8.10 1.68 -3.11
N GLU A 80 -7.00 1.22 -2.50
CA GLU A 80 -5.73 1.06 -3.19
C GLU A 80 -5.80 -0.05 -4.26
N ALA A 81 -6.52 -1.14 -3.97
CA ALA A 81 -6.75 -2.22 -4.91
C ALA A 81 -7.57 -1.77 -6.12
N ILE A 82 -8.64 -0.99 -5.90
CA ILE A 82 -9.45 -0.40 -6.98
C ILE A 82 -8.60 0.57 -7.80
N GLY A 83 -7.84 1.45 -7.15
CA GLY A 83 -6.94 2.40 -7.81
C GLY A 83 -5.91 1.69 -8.70
N ASN A 84 -5.30 0.60 -8.20
CA ASN A 84 -4.36 -0.19 -8.97
C ASN A 84 -5.03 -0.89 -10.16
N ALA A 85 -6.23 -1.46 -9.98
CA ALA A 85 -6.98 -2.07 -11.08
C ALA A 85 -7.27 -1.07 -12.21
N HIS A 86 -7.68 0.16 -11.86
CA HIS A 86 -7.84 1.24 -12.83
C HIS A 86 -6.52 1.62 -13.49
N TYR A 87 -5.43 1.74 -12.72
CA TYR A 87 -4.11 2.06 -13.24
C TYR A 87 -3.62 1.03 -14.26
N GLN A 88 -3.68 -0.27 -13.94
CA GLN A 88 -3.28 -1.35 -14.84
C GLN A 88 -4.11 -1.36 -16.12
N ARG A 89 -5.42 -1.14 -16.01
CA ARG A 89 -6.32 -1.02 -17.17
C ARG A 89 -5.92 0.15 -18.04
N ASN A 90 -5.73 1.33 -17.45
CA ASN A 90 -5.37 2.55 -18.18
C ASN A 90 -4.01 2.39 -18.87
N LEU A 91 -3.02 1.79 -18.21
CA LEU A 91 -1.73 1.46 -18.81
C LEU A 91 -1.90 0.55 -20.03
N LYS A 92 -2.65 -0.54 -19.89
CA LYS A 92 -2.88 -1.48 -20.99
C LYS A 92 -3.57 -0.79 -22.17
N THR A 93 -4.61 -0.01 -21.91
CA THR A 93 -5.32 0.76 -22.94
C THR A 93 -4.40 1.80 -23.60
N ALA A 94 -3.54 2.47 -22.82
CA ALA A 94 -2.56 3.42 -23.36
C ALA A 94 -1.51 2.73 -24.24
N VAL A 95 -1.01 1.55 -23.83
CA VAL A 95 -0.09 0.74 -24.64
C VAL A 95 -0.74 0.30 -25.95
N GLU A 96 -1.99 -0.14 -25.90
CA GLU A 96 -2.76 -0.52 -27.09
C GLU A 96 -2.99 0.68 -28.03
N ALA A 97 -3.33 1.85 -27.47
CA ALA A 97 -3.48 3.09 -28.23
C ALA A 97 -2.16 3.52 -28.91
N VAL A 98 -1.04 3.45 -28.19
CA VAL A 98 0.31 3.73 -28.72
C VAL A 98 0.64 2.78 -29.86
N LYS A 99 0.32 1.49 -29.71
CA LYS A 99 0.54 0.49 -30.77
C LYS A 99 -0.32 0.76 -32.00
N ALA A 100 -1.54 1.28 -31.84
CA ALA A 100 -2.45 1.61 -32.93
C ALA A 100 -2.02 2.87 -33.71
N ASN A 101 -1.54 3.92 -33.02
CA ASN A 101 -1.09 5.16 -33.66
C ASN A 101 0.25 5.65 -33.06
N PRO A 102 1.39 5.10 -33.49
CA PRO A 102 2.69 5.37 -32.85
C PRO A 102 3.11 6.85 -32.95
N THR A 103 2.93 7.48 -34.11
CA THR A 103 3.48 8.80 -34.41
C THR A 103 2.80 9.93 -33.61
N GLU A 104 1.47 9.90 -33.51
CA GLU A 104 0.70 10.91 -32.78
C GLU A 104 0.87 10.78 -31.27
N ASN A 105 0.87 9.55 -30.74
CA ASN A 105 1.02 9.30 -29.31
C ASN A 105 2.43 9.64 -28.80
N ILE A 106 3.48 9.38 -29.58
CA ILE A 106 4.84 9.81 -29.25
C ILE A 106 4.94 11.35 -29.19
N GLN A 107 4.21 12.05 -30.06
CA GLN A 107 4.19 13.52 -30.07
C GLN A 107 3.44 14.10 -28.86
N GLN A 108 2.32 13.47 -28.46
CA GLN A 108 1.60 13.82 -27.23
C GLN A 108 2.41 13.53 -25.96
N VAL A 109 3.13 12.41 -25.91
CA VAL A 109 4.04 12.10 -24.79
C VAL A 109 5.19 13.11 -24.75
N LYS A 110 5.77 13.47 -25.89
CA LYS A 110 6.82 14.52 -25.96
C LYS A 110 6.32 15.88 -25.49
N SER A 111 5.11 16.29 -25.87
CA SER A 111 4.54 17.57 -25.41
C SER A 111 4.20 17.55 -23.92
N ALA A 112 3.68 16.44 -23.39
CA ALA A 112 3.44 16.27 -21.96
C ALA A 112 4.74 16.28 -21.13
N ILE A 113 5.80 15.63 -21.61
CA ILE A 113 7.14 15.69 -20.99
C ILE A 113 7.72 17.10 -21.06
N ALA A 114 7.50 17.84 -22.16
CA ALA A 114 7.93 19.23 -22.26
C ALA A 114 7.19 20.12 -21.25
N GLN A 115 5.88 19.93 -21.07
CA GLN A 115 5.05 20.68 -20.14
C GLN A 115 5.39 20.39 -18.66
N THR A 116 5.66 19.14 -18.31
CA THR A 116 6.10 18.76 -16.95
C THR A 116 7.48 19.31 -16.62
N ASN A 117 8.42 19.31 -17.58
CA ASN A 117 9.74 19.93 -17.39
C ASN A 117 9.68 21.46 -17.29
N THR A 118 8.74 22.12 -17.95
CA THR A 118 8.47 23.55 -17.73
C THR A 118 7.84 23.81 -16.37
N SER A 119 6.97 22.89 -15.90
CA SER A 119 6.31 22.92 -14.57
C SER A 119 7.23 22.54 -13.40
N ALA A 120 8.39 21.93 -13.65
CA ALA A 120 9.39 21.70 -12.60
C ALA A 120 10.38 22.89 -12.49
N LYS A 121 10.61 23.62 -13.60
CA LYS A 121 11.54 24.77 -13.64
C LYS A 121 10.97 26.03 -12.99
N ASN A 122 9.68 26.31 -13.19
CA ASN A 122 8.93 27.34 -12.47
C ASN A 122 8.84 27.02 -10.96
N ASP A 123 8.53 25.79 -10.54
CA ASP A 123 8.48 25.42 -9.12
C ASP A 123 9.85 25.65 -8.44
N THR A 124 10.95 25.33 -9.13
CA THR A 124 12.31 25.59 -8.64
C THR A 124 12.64 27.09 -8.60
N ALA A 125 12.15 27.86 -9.57
CA ALA A 125 12.34 29.32 -9.64
C ALA A 125 11.51 30.06 -8.57
N ASP A 126 10.32 29.55 -8.26
CA ASP A 126 9.43 30.09 -7.22
C ASP A 126 9.99 29.79 -5.82
N ILE A 127 10.54 28.59 -5.60
CA ILE A 127 11.29 28.25 -4.37
C ILE A 127 12.53 29.15 -4.21
N ALA A 128 13.25 29.44 -5.30
CA ALA A 128 14.43 30.32 -5.25
C ALA A 128 14.07 31.78 -4.94
N LYS A 129 12.97 32.30 -5.50
CA LYS A 129 12.43 33.64 -5.16
C LYS A 129 12.01 33.73 -3.70
N LEU A 130 11.30 32.72 -3.20
CA LEU A 130 10.86 32.66 -1.80
C LEU A 130 12.06 32.63 -0.82
N LYS A 131 13.13 31.91 -1.17
CA LYS A 131 14.38 31.92 -0.37
C LYS A 131 15.07 33.29 -0.39
N GLN A 132 15.13 33.94 -1.55
CA GLN A 132 15.74 35.26 -1.70
C GLN A 132 14.97 36.35 -0.93
N GLU A 133 13.64 36.31 -0.96
CA GLU A 133 12.77 37.22 -0.17
C GLU A 133 12.88 36.99 1.34
N LEU A 134 13.13 35.75 1.77
CA LEU A 134 13.33 35.42 3.18
C LEU A 134 14.69 35.90 3.70
N GLU A 135 15.76 35.75 2.90
CA GLU A 135 17.11 36.20 3.24
C GLU A 135 17.19 37.73 3.30
N SER A 136 16.50 38.43 2.39
CA SER A 136 16.47 39.90 2.34
C SER A 136 15.58 40.55 3.41
N ASN A 137 14.56 39.86 3.93
CA ASN A 137 13.76 40.31 5.08
C ASN A 137 14.39 39.98 6.45
N SER A 138 15.44 39.16 6.52
CA SER A 138 16.04 38.74 7.80
C SER A 138 16.95 39.79 8.47
N SER A 139 17.16 40.95 7.83
CA SER A 139 18.05 42.01 8.35
C SER A 139 17.51 42.75 9.58
N GLU A 140 16.27 42.49 10.01
CA GLU A 140 15.68 43.12 11.21
C GLU A 140 15.33 42.12 12.34
N GLY A 141 15.55 40.82 12.15
CA GLY A 141 15.29 39.81 13.17
C GLY A 141 16.59 39.30 13.80
N ARG A 142 16.93 39.79 15.01
CA ARG A 142 18.04 39.22 15.80
C ARG A 142 17.86 37.71 15.92
N GLN A 143 18.69 36.93 15.22
CA GLN A 143 18.73 35.49 15.38
C GLN A 143 19.17 35.17 16.81
N LEU A 144 18.27 34.60 17.59
CA LEU A 144 18.59 34.04 18.90
C LEU A 144 19.45 32.80 18.69
N SER A 145 20.61 32.78 19.33
CA SER A 145 21.49 31.62 19.34
C SER A 145 20.85 30.49 20.14
N TRP A 146 21.22 29.24 19.83
CA TRP A 146 20.90 28.07 20.65
C TRP A 146 21.29 28.27 22.13
N ALA A 147 22.30 29.10 22.40
CA ALA A 147 22.69 29.49 23.75
C ALA A 147 21.66 30.39 24.45
N ASP A 148 21.01 31.31 23.73
CA ASP A 148 20.01 32.24 24.30
C ASP A 148 18.72 31.50 24.70
N LEU A 149 18.34 30.47 23.93
CA LEU A 149 17.22 29.59 24.25
C LEU A 149 17.49 28.71 25.47
N LYS A 150 18.73 28.24 25.64
CA LYS A 150 19.09 27.33 26.73
C LYS A 150 19.36 28.03 28.06
N TYR A 151 19.86 29.26 28.03
CA TYR A 151 20.35 29.96 29.21
C TYR A 151 19.62 31.27 29.52
N SER A 152 18.45 31.52 28.91
CA SER A 152 17.60 32.64 29.32
C SER A 152 17.20 32.45 30.79
N THR A 153 17.77 33.30 31.64
CA THR A 153 17.41 33.37 33.05
C THR A 153 16.01 33.98 33.16
N PRO A 154 15.10 33.43 33.97
CA PRO A 154 13.85 34.12 34.26
C PRO A 154 14.20 35.41 34.98
N ASN A 155 13.78 36.53 34.38
CA ASN A 155 13.85 37.86 34.96
C ASN A 155 13.19 37.83 36.35
N SER A 156 14.02 37.73 37.39
CA SER A 156 13.59 37.88 38.77
C SER A 156 13.43 39.38 39.02
N GLY A 157 12.23 39.86 38.69
CA GLY A 157 11.81 41.22 39.01
C GLY A 157 11.98 41.49 40.50
N GLU A 158 12.68 42.59 40.77
CA GLU A 158 12.85 43.22 42.06
C GLU A 158 11.52 43.33 42.83
N GLY A 159 11.44 42.67 43.98
CA GLY A 159 10.53 43.05 45.05
C GLY A 159 11.31 43.86 46.08
N ASN A 160 11.30 45.18 45.96
CA ASN A 160 11.83 46.09 46.96
C ASN A 160 10.69 46.98 47.47
N SER A 161 10.19 46.74 48.69
CA SER A 161 9.78 47.83 49.59
C SER A 161 9.49 47.34 51.01
N LYS A 162 9.92 48.17 51.95
CA LYS A 162 9.74 48.15 53.40
C LYS A 162 8.26 48.07 53.83
N ASP A 163 7.99 47.31 54.90
CA ASP A 163 7.74 47.83 56.25
C ASP A 163 8.01 46.73 57.30
#